data_AF-A0A1F8M614-F1
#
_entry.id   AF-A0A1F8M614-F1
#
_cell.length_a   1.000
_cell.length_b   1.000
_cell.length_c   1.000
_cell.angle_alpha   90.00
_cell.angle_beta   90.00
_cell.angle_gamma   90.00
#
_symmetry.space_group_name_H-M   'P 1'
#
loop_
_entity.id
_entity.type
_entity.pdbx_description
1 polymer ?
#
loop_
_entity_poly.entity_id
_entity_poly.type
_entity_poly.pdbx_seq_one_letter_code
_entity_poly.pdbx_strand_id
1 'polypeptide(L)'
;MKNQIAHRYIREWNFGKNLYFSFITGILAVLCYLAFTVLAYSRYLLPYSPTSNWLSDLGNPTINPQGAIFYNIGIISTALLLIVFFLGLSVWKIEGNRVQVIMLRLTQAFGILGAFCMILSAIFPINLFKIHSFWSSSLYIMLSTAFIFSVAMLRYHQKVPRWLLILGVSIALMVILTSFFPNVYLLEWITVFLLLSYVALLGLETKRV
;
A
#
# COMPACT_ATOMS: atom_id res chain seq x y z
N MET A 1 18.09 28.59 -30.73
CA MET A 1 16.77 28.03 -31.09
C MET A 1 16.73 26.50 -31.22
N LYS A 2 17.65 25.83 -31.93
CA LYS A 2 17.67 24.35 -32.06
C LYS A 2 17.78 23.58 -30.72
N ASN A 3 18.53 24.09 -29.73
CA ASN A 3 18.67 23.43 -28.41
C ASN A 3 17.41 23.45 -27.53
N GLN A 4 16.52 24.44 -27.69
CA GLN A 4 15.27 24.48 -26.92
C GLN A 4 14.23 23.49 -27.46
N ILE A 5 14.27 23.21 -28.77
CA ILE A 5 13.34 22.28 -29.41
C ILE A 5 13.71 20.83 -29.04
N ALA A 6 15.00 20.47 -29.05
CA ALA A 6 15.46 19.15 -28.62
C ALA A 6 15.15 18.86 -27.13
N HIS A 7 15.32 19.86 -26.25
CA HIS A 7 14.93 19.75 -24.84
C HIS A 7 13.43 19.63 -24.60
N ARG A 8 12.59 20.08 -25.54
CA ARG A 8 11.13 19.95 -25.47
C ARG A 8 10.68 18.55 -25.87
N TYR A 9 11.22 18.02 -26.98
CA TYR A 9 10.88 16.68 -27.49
C TYR A 9 11.35 15.54 -26.56
N ILE A 10 12.53 15.65 -25.94
CA ILE A 10 13.01 14.66 -24.96
C ILE A 10 12.15 14.67 -23.68
N ARG A 11 11.60 15.83 -23.32
CA ARG A 11 10.73 16.00 -22.15
C ARG A 11 9.34 15.41 -22.40
N GLU A 12 8.78 15.59 -23.60
CA GLU A 12 7.48 15.03 -24.00
C GLU A 12 7.52 13.50 -24.16
N TRP A 13 8.63 12.93 -24.67
CA TRP A 13 8.79 11.47 -24.82
C TRP A 13 8.88 10.74 -23.46
N ASN A 14 9.49 11.36 -22.44
CA ASN A 14 9.66 10.75 -21.11
C ASN A 14 8.44 10.87 -20.19
N PHE A 15 7.51 11.79 -20.47
CA PHE A 15 6.30 11.98 -19.64
C PHE A 15 5.19 10.97 -19.95
N GLY A 16 4.98 10.62 -21.22
CA GLY A 16 3.87 9.75 -21.64
C GLY A 16 3.95 8.29 -21.17
N LYS A 17 5.15 7.77 -20.87
CA LYS A 17 5.35 6.38 -20.44
C LYS A 17 5.26 6.17 -18.92
N ASN A 18 5.46 7.21 -18.12
CA ASN A 18 5.42 7.11 -16.65
C ASN A 18 4.01 7.26 -16.06
N LEU A 19 3.03 7.70 -16.86
CA LEU A 19 1.69 8.07 -16.38
C LEU A 19 0.86 6.88 -15.86
N TYR A 20 1.17 5.65 -16.29
CA TYR A 20 0.33 4.48 -16.00
C TYR A 20 0.88 3.54 -14.93
N PHE A 21 2.10 3.74 -14.43
CA PHE A 21 2.71 2.76 -13.53
C PHE A 21 1.95 2.68 -12.20
N SER A 22 1.75 3.79 -11.49
CA SER A 22 0.99 3.76 -10.22
C SER A 22 -0.47 3.35 -10.40
N PHE A 23 -1.09 3.71 -11.52
CA PHE A 23 -2.44 3.24 -11.81
C PHE A 23 -2.48 1.71 -11.93
N ILE A 24 -1.67 1.14 -12.83
CA ILE A 24 -1.65 -0.30 -13.10
C ILE A 24 -1.21 -1.07 -11.86
N THR A 25 -0.10 -0.68 -11.22
CA THR A 25 0.44 -1.43 -10.08
C THR A 25 -0.42 -1.27 -8.82
N GLY A 26 -1.11 -0.14 -8.64
CA GLY A 26 -2.07 0.02 -7.56
C GLY A 26 -3.25 -0.95 -7.68
N ILE A 27 -3.82 -1.07 -8.88
CA ILE A 27 -4.90 -2.04 -9.15
C ILE A 27 -4.39 -3.48 -9.05
N LEU A 28 -3.25 -3.79 -9.68
CA LEU A 28 -2.67 -5.13 -9.62
C LEU A 28 -2.31 -5.55 -8.19
N ALA A 29 -1.82 -4.63 -7.35
CA ALA A 29 -1.50 -4.93 -5.95
C ALA A 29 -2.77 -5.39 -5.20
N VAL A 30 -3.89 -4.69 -5.37
CA VAL A 30 -5.17 -5.07 -4.74
C VAL A 30 -5.69 -6.39 -5.29
N LEU A 31 -5.69 -6.58 -6.61
CA LEU A 31 -6.15 -7.83 -7.23
C LEU A 31 -5.28 -9.01 -6.82
N CYS A 32 -3.96 -8.81 -6.76
CA CYS A 32 -3.00 -9.82 -6.31
C CYS A 32 -3.29 -10.21 -4.86
N TYR A 33 -3.40 -9.23 -3.96
CA TYR A 33 -3.73 -9.47 -2.56
C TYR A 33 -5.00 -10.31 -2.44
N LEU A 34 -6.10 -9.83 -3.03
CA LEU A 34 -7.41 -10.48 -2.93
C LEU A 34 -7.40 -11.89 -3.51
N ALA A 35 -6.79 -12.10 -4.68
CA ALA A 35 -6.74 -13.40 -5.32
C ALA A 35 -6.00 -14.43 -4.45
N PHE A 36 -4.82 -14.07 -3.93
CA PHE A 36 -4.04 -14.97 -3.08
C PHE A 36 -4.67 -15.17 -1.69
N THR A 37 -5.32 -14.14 -1.13
CA THR A 37 -6.13 -14.27 0.10
C THR A 37 -7.27 -15.26 -0.09
N VAL A 38 -8.03 -15.17 -1.18
CA VAL A 38 -9.14 -16.09 -1.49
C VAL A 38 -8.61 -17.51 -1.73
N LEU A 39 -7.49 -17.67 -2.44
CA LEU A 39 -6.85 -18.97 -2.64
C LEU A 39 -6.43 -19.58 -1.29
N ALA A 40 -5.79 -18.82 -0.42
CA ALA A 40 -5.39 -19.29 0.90
C ALA A 40 -6.58 -19.64 1.80
N TYR A 41 -7.64 -18.82 1.75
CA TYR A 41 -8.89 -19.05 2.47
C TYR A 41 -9.59 -20.33 2.01
N SER A 42 -9.62 -20.60 0.69
CA SER A 42 -10.22 -21.84 0.14
C SER A 42 -9.55 -23.12 0.61
N ARG A 43 -8.34 -23.03 1.21
CA ARG A 43 -7.57 -24.15 1.77
C ARG A 43 -7.56 -24.17 3.29
N TYR A 44 -8.24 -23.23 3.95
CA TYR A 44 -8.30 -23.14 5.40
C TYR A 44 -9.34 -24.15 5.93
N LEU A 45 -8.90 -25.06 6.81
CA LEU A 45 -9.71 -26.21 7.23
C LEU A 45 -10.59 -25.95 8.46
N LEU A 46 -10.28 -24.90 9.23
CA LEU A 46 -10.99 -24.55 10.45
C LEU A 46 -12.03 -23.44 10.18
N PRO A 47 -13.03 -23.25 11.07
CA PRO A 47 -13.88 -22.07 11.00
C PRO A 47 -13.03 -20.80 10.98
N TYR A 48 -13.26 -19.95 9.99
CA TYR A 48 -12.46 -18.75 9.76
C TYR A 48 -13.37 -17.55 9.56
N SER A 49 -13.21 -16.54 10.41
CA SER A 49 -14.02 -15.32 10.34
C SER A 49 -13.28 -14.09 10.87
N PRO A 50 -13.66 -12.86 10.43
CA PRO A 50 -13.06 -11.63 10.93
C PRO A 50 -13.22 -11.37 12.43
N THR A 51 -14.15 -12.06 13.10
CA THR A 51 -14.39 -11.90 14.54
C THR A 51 -13.61 -12.90 15.40
N SER A 52 -13.05 -13.94 14.79
CA SER A 52 -12.35 -15.03 15.49
C SER A 52 -10.91 -15.25 15.03
N ASN A 53 -10.50 -14.65 13.91
CA ASN A 53 -9.20 -14.91 13.30
C ASN A 53 -8.56 -13.63 12.78
N TRP A 54 -7.24 -13.59 12.89
CA TRP A 54 -6.44 -12.61 12.18
C TRP A 54 -6.52 -12.90 10.68
N LEU A 55 -6.51 -11.87 9.85
CA LEU A 55 -6.33 -12.00 8.41
C LEU A 55 -5.02 -12.74 8.10
N SER A 56 -3.97 -12.41 8.87
CA SER A 56 -2.65 -13.04 8.80
C SER A 56 -2.61 -14.51 9.23
N ASP A 57 -3.64 -15.06 9.89
CA ASP A 57 -3.74 -16.50 10.15
C ASP A 57 -3.78 -17.34 8.88
N LEU A 58 -4.19 -16.76 7.75
CA LEU A 58 -4.11 -17.42 6.44
C LEU A 58 -2.67 -17.75 6.04
N GLY A 59 -1.69 -16.98 6.52
CA GLY A 59 -0.27 -17.17 6.28
C GLY A 59 0.42 -18.10 7.26
N ASN A 60 -0.31 -18.66 8.23
CA ASN A 60 0.23 -19.51 9.27
C ASN A 60 0.39 -20.96 8.76
N PRO A 61 1.62 -21.47 8.58
CA PRO A 61 1.84 -22.83 8.06
C PRO A 61 1.43 -23.94 9.04
N THR A 62 1.25 -23.64 10.33
CA THR A 62 0.82 -24.61 11.35
C THR A 62 -0.67 -24.92 11.25
N ILE A 63 -1.51 -23.89 11.07
CA ILE A 63 -2.98 -24.03 11.02
C ILE A 63 -3.55 -24.01 9.59
N ASN A 64 -2.79 -23.51 8.62
CA ASN A 64 -3.15 -23.48 7.20
C ASN A 64 -2.01 -23.98 6.29
N PRO A 65 -1.51 -25.22 6.45
CA PRO A 65 -0.29 -25.68 5.76
C PRO A 65 -0.38 -25.60 4.23
N GLN A 66 -1.56 -25.85 3.66
CA GLN A 66 -1.77 -25.80 2.21
C GLN A 66 -2.05 -24.40 1.68
N GLY A 67 -2.65 -23.52 2.48
CA GLY A 67 -3.00 -22.15 2.08
C GLY A 67 -1.92 -21.10 2.40
N ALA A 68 -1.08 -21.35 3.41
CA ALA A 68 -0.07 -20.40 3.89
C ALA A 68 0.92 -20.00 2.80
N ILE A 69 1.33 -20.94 1.94
CA ILE A 69 2.21 -20.63 0.82
C ILE A 69 1.58 -19.65 -0.16
N PHE A 70 0.29 -19.81 -0.48
CA PHE A 70 -0.43 -18.87 -1.36
C PHE A 70 -0.55 -17.50 -0.70
N TYR A 71 -0.95 -17.45 0.57
CA TYR A 71 -1.08 -16.17 1.27
C TYR A 71 0.27 -15.43 1.30
N ASN A 72 1.33 -16.08 1.76
CA ASN A 72 2.64 -15.43 1.94
C ASN A 72 3.26 -15.00 0.60
N ILE A 73 3.14 -15.81 -0.47
CA ILE A 73 3.54 -15.39 -1.82
C ILE A 73 2.71 -14.21 -2.30
N GLY A 74 1.40 -14.20 -2.03
CA GLY A 74 0.50 -13.09 -2.35
C GLY A 74 0.89 -11.79 -1.64
N ILE A 75 1.23 -11.86 -0.35
CA ILE A 75 1.71 -10.72 0.44
C ILE A 75 3.01 -10.17 -0.15
N ILE A 76 4.00 -11.03 -0.45
CA ILE A 76 5.28 -10.62 -1.05
C ILE A 76 5.04 -9.99 -2.43
N SER A 77 4.23 -10.62 -3.27
CA SER A 77 3.93 -10.13 -4.62
C SER A 77 3.22 -8.79 -4.60
N THR A 78 2.25 -8.63 -3.69
CA THR A 78 1.55 -7.36 -3.44
C THR A 78 2.54 -6.28 -3.00
N ALA A 79 3.45 -6.61 -2.07
CA ALA A 79 4.44 -5.66 -1.58
C ALA A 79 5.40 -5.19 -2.68
N LEU A 80 5.84 -6.08 -3.57
CA LEU A 80 6.66 -5.71 -4.72
C LEU A 80 5.92 -4.76 -5.67
N LEU A 81 4.62 -4.99 -5.91
CA LEU A 81 3.78 -4.08 -6.68
C LEU A 81 3.60 -2.73 -5.99
N LEU A 82 3.48 -2.72 -4.65
CA LEU A 82 3.41 -1.50 -3.85
C LEU A 82 4.70 -0.66 -3.95
N ILE A 83 5.87 -1.28 -3.98
CA ILE A 83 7.15 -0.57 -4.19
C ILE A 83 7.10 0.20 -5.51
N VAL A 84 6.69 -0.47 -6.60
CA VAL A 84 6.57 0.16 -7.92
C VAL A 84 5.47 1.24 -7.91
N PHE A 85 4.34 0.99 -7.24
CA PHE A 85 3.27 1.97 -7.05
C PHE A 85 3.77 3.27 -6.43
N PHE A 86 4.48 3.19 -5.30
CA PHE A 86 5.00 4.37 -4.61
C PHE A 86 6.02 5.11 -5.47
N LEU A 87 6.94 4.41 -6.13
CA LEU A 87 7.89 5.04 -7.07
C LEU A 87 7.17 5.80 -8.20
N GLY A 88 6.08 5.23 -8.74
CA GLY A 88 5.29 5.84 -9.79
C GLY A 88 4.54 7.12 -9.37
N LEU A 89 4.34 7.36 -8.06
CA LEU A 89 3.68 8.59 -7.57
C LEU A 89 4.46 9.86 -7.92
N SER A 90 5.68 9.72 -8.45
CA SER A 90 6.48 10.78 -9.06
C SER A 90 5.73 11.59 -10.12
N VAL A 91 4.67 11.05 -10.73
CA VAL A 91 3.78 11.78 -11.66
C VAL A 91 3.12 13.00 -11.00
N TRP A 92 2.91 12.99 -9.68
CA TRP A 92 2.30 14.08 -8.93
C TRP A 92 3.28 15.21 -8.56
N LYS A 93 4.52 15.15 -9.02
CA LYS A 93 5.54 16.16 -8.71
C LYS A 93 5.17 17.51 -9.33
N ILE A 94 5.20 18.57 -8.53
CA ILE A 94 5.07 19.96 -9.01
C ILE A 94 6.46 20.60 -9.10
N GLU A 95 6.89 20.97 -10.30
CA GLU A 95 8.18 21.66 -10.49
C GLU A 95 8.19 23.01 -9.74
N GLY A 96 9.32 23.32 -9.09
CA GLY A 96 9.49 24.56 -8.32
C GLY A 96 8.91 24.55 -6.90
N ASN A 97 8.00 23.63 -6.54
CA ASN A 97 7.44 23.55 -5.19
C ASN A 97 8.22 22.60 -4.28
N ARG A 98 9.26 23.12 -3.60
CA ARG A 98 10.16 22.31 -2.75
C ARG A 98 9.43 21.55 -1.63
N VAL A 99 8.47 22.18 -0.96
CA VAL A 99 7.74 21.56 0.15
C VAL A 99 6.92 20.37 -0.34
N GLN A 100 6.18 20.53 -1.44
CA GLN A 100 5.40 19.44 -2.03
C GLN A 100 6.28 18.27 -2.48
N VAL A 101 7.44 18.57 -3.06
CA VAL A 101 8.42 17.55 -3.47
C VAL A 101 8.97 16.77 -2.27
N ILE A 102 9.22 17.44 -1.13
CA ILE A 102 9.64 16.75 0.10
C ILE A 102 8.52 15.81 0.58
N MET A 103 7.27 16.27 0.62
CA MET A 103 6.13 15.43 1.02
C MET A 103 5.95 14.21 0.10
N LEU A 104 6.16 14.39 -1.21
CA LEU A 104 6.18 13.30 -2.18
C LEU A 104 7.31 12.30 -1.86
N ARG A 105 8.54 12.77 -1.65
CA ARG A 105 9.69 11.90 -1.34
C ARG A 105 9.48 11.13 -0.04
N LEU A 106 8.90 11.77 0.98
CA LEU A 106 8.56 11.10 2.24
C LEU A 106 7.47 10.04 2.04
N THR A 107 6.42 10.36 1.26
CA THR A 107 5.40 9.38 0.85
C THR A 107 6.04 8.14 0.23
N GLN A 108 6.97 8.33 -0.69
CA GLN A 108 7.67 7.24 -1.37
C GLN A 108 8.55 6.44 -0.42
N ALA A 109 9.37 7.11 0.40
CA ALA A 109 10.27 6.47 1.34
C ALA A 109 9.51 5.61 2.35
N PHE A 110 8.50 6.18 3.01
CA PHE A 110 7.69 5.45 3.98
C PHE A 110 6.85 4.35 3.32
N GLY A 111 6.32 4.57 2.12
CA GLY A 111 5.57 3.57 1.38
C GLY A 111 6.41 2.35 1.00
N ILE A 112 7.63 2.58 0.53
CA ILE A 112 8.60 1.53 0.19
C ILE A 112 9.06 0.79 1.45
N LEU A 113 9.36 1.51 2.54
CA LEU A 113 9.71 0.89 3.82
C LEU A 113 8.55 0.05 4.38
N GLY A 114 7.31 0.53 4.25
CA GLY A 114 6.11 -0.21 4.60
C GLY A 114 5.98 -1.49 3.78
N ALA A 115 6.11 -1.41 2.45
CA ALA A 115 6.12 -2.58 1.59
C ALA A 115 7.26 -3.56 1.93
N PHE A 116 8.43 -3.07 2.31
CA PHE A 116 9.51 -3.94 2.80
C PHE A 116 9.13 -4.65 4.11
N CYS A 117 8.51 -3.95 5.06
CA CYS A 117 7.96 -4.57 6.27
C CYS A 117 6.88 -5.62 5.95
N MET A 118 6.07 -5.40 4.91
CA MET A 118 5.08 -6.37 4.40
C MET A 118 5.74 -7.65 3.90
N ILE A 119 6.88 -7.56 3.20
CA ILE A 119 7.65 -8.73 2.78
C ILE A 119 8.15 -9.49 4.01
N LEU A 120 8.70 -8.77 4.99
CA LEU A 120 9.23 -9.40 6.20
C LEU A 120 8.14 -10.04 7.06
N SER A 121 6.94 -9.47 7.13
CA SER A 121 5.81 -10.11 7.85
C SER A 121 5.31 -11.39 7.16
N ALA A 122 5.53 -11.54 5.85
CA ALA A 122 5.26 -12.78 5.13
C ALA A 122 6.37 -13.83 5.26
N ILE A 123 7.64 -13.39 5.28
CA ILE A 123 8.81 -14.27 5.52
C ILE A 123 8.79 -14.80 6.96
N PHE A 124 8.35 -13.97 7.90
CA PHE A 124 8.13 -14.35 9.30
C PHE A 124 6.62 -14.44 9.59
N PRO A 125 5.96 -15.55 9.19
CA PRO A 125 4.51 -15.71 9.36
C PRO A 125 4.07 -15.73 10.83
N ILE A 126 2.77 -15.58 11.05
CA ILE A 126 2.18 -15.33 12.38
C ILE A 126 2.41 -16.45 13.42
N ASN A 127 2.77 -17.67 13.01
CA ASN A 127 3.25 -18.70 13.93
C ASN A 127 4.54 -18.28 14.67
N LEU A 128 5.33 -17.39 14.08
CA LEU A 128 6.47 -16.71 14.70
C LEU A 128 6.02 -15.37 15.31
N PHE A 129 5.01 -15.42 16.17
CA PHE A 129 4.22 -14.26 16.61
C PHE A 129 5.04 -13.02 16.97
N LYS A 130 6.10 -13.16 17.79
CA LYS A 130 6.89 -12.01 18.26
C LYS A 130 7.53 -11.20 17.11
N ILE A 131 8.16 -11.89 16.16
CA ILE A 131 8.83 -11.22 15.03
C ILE A 131 7.83 -10.80 13.95
N HIS A 132 6.76 -11.59 13.77
CA HIS A 132 5.65 -11.24 12.87
C HIS A 132 4.98 -9.94 13.31
N SER A 133 4.59 -9.84 14.58
CA SER A 133 3.90 -8.67 15.15
C SER A 133 4.77 -7.41 15.07
N PHE A 134 6.10 -7.53 15.22
CA PHE A 134 7.02 -6.40 15.01
C PHE A 134 6.97 -5.87 13.58
N TRP A 135 7.08 -6.76 12.58
CA TRP A 135 7.07 -6.35 11.17
C TRP A 135 5.68 -5.90 10.71
N SER A 136 4.61 -6.55 11.18
CA SER A 136 3.22 -6.16 10.90
C SER A 136 2.86 -4.79 11.50
N SER A 137 3.29 -4.51 12.74
CA SER A 137 3.11 -3.18 13.34
C SER A 137 3.89 -2.11 12.58
N SER A 138 5.14 -2.43 12.21
CA SER A 138 5.99 -1.53 11.42
C SER A 138 5.39 -1.26 10.03
N LEU A 139 4.82 -2.28 9.37
CA LEU A 139 4.07 -2.14 8.13
C LEU A 139 2.94 -1.11 8.26
N TYR A 140 2.07 -1.26 9.26
CA TYR A 140 0.94 -0.36 9.46
C TYR A 140 1.38 1.07 9.76
N ILE A 141 2.40 1.26 10.60
CA ILE A 141 2.96 2.58 10.92
C ILE A 141 3.57 3.23 9.67
N MET A 142 4.37 2.50 8.90
CA MET A 142 5.06 3.05 7.74
C MET A 142 4.07 3.38 6.60
N LEU A 143 3.11 2.50 6.29
CA LEU A 143 2.09 2.78 5.27
C LEU A 143 1.16 3.93 5.67
N SER A 144 0.69 3.97 6.92
CA SER A 144 -0.14 5.10 7.39
C SER A 144 0.63 6.42 7.35
N THR A 145 1.91 6.42 7.73
CA THR A 145 2.78 7.60 7.61
C THR A 145 2.94 8.02 6.15
N ALA A 146 3.13 7.07 5.23
CA ALA A 146 3.15 7.36 3.79
C ALA A 146 1.84 8.01 3.34
N PHE A 147 0.70 7.55 3.85
CA PHE A 147 -0.60 8.11 3.50
C PHE A 147 -0.79 9.53 4.03
N ILE A 148 -0.37 9.84 5.26
CA ILE A 148 -0.36 11.22 5.78
C ILE A 148 0.46 12.14 4.87
N PHE A 149 1.67 11.71 4.48
CA PHE A 149 2.49 12.50 3.56
C PHE A 149 1.88 12.61 2.17
N SER A 150 1.18 11.57 1.71
CA SER A 150 0.47 11.62 0.42
C SER A 150 -0.66 12.66 0.47
N VAL A 151 -1.38 12.77 1.59
CA VAL A 151 -2.39 13.81 1.80
C VAL A 151 -1.76 15.20 1.81
N ALA A 152 -0.66 15.38 2.55
CA ALA A 152 0.09 16.63 2.59
C ALA A 152 0.66 17.03 1.22
N MET A 153 0.99 16.05 0.37
CA MET A 153 1.46 16.23 -0.99
C MET A 153 0.32 16.57 -1.96
N LEU A 154 -0.81 15.87 -1.88
CA LEU A 154 -1.94 16.01 -2.78
C LEU A 154 -2.77 17.27 -2.52
N ARG A 155 -2.68 17.89 -1.33
CA ARG A 155 -3.40 19.15 -1.02
C ARG A 155 -3.08 20.29 -2.00
N TYR A 156 -1.91 20.24 -2.64
CA TYR A 156 -1.46 21.22 -3.65
C TYR A 156 -2.13 21.03 -5.01
N HIS A 157 -2.81 19.90 -5.24
CA HIS A 157 -3.49 19.58 -6.50
C HIS A 157 -5.00 19.84 -6.37
N GLN A 158 -5.50 20.88 -7.03
CA GLN A 158 -6.92 21.30 -6.91
C GLN A 158 -7.91 20.29 -7.48
N LYS A 159 -7.49 19.48 -8.46
CA LYS A 159 -8.33 18.45 -9.10
C LYS A 159 -8.51 17.20 -8.24
N VAL A 160 -7.69 17.02 -7.19
CA VAL A 160 -7.80 15.86 -6.30
C VAL A 160 -9.05 16.01 -5.43
N PRO A 161 -9.95 15.02 -5.41
CA PRO A 161 -11.13 15.09 -4.58
C PRO A 161 -10.78 15.12 -3.08
N ARG A 162 -11.41 16.02 -2.32
CA ARG A 162 -11.10 16.20 -0.89
C ARG A 162 -11.46 15.00 -0.03
N TRP A 163 -12.44 14.19 -0.44
CA TRP A 163 -12.78 12.96 0.27
C TRP A 163 -11.60 11.96 0.29
N LEU A 164 -10.74 11.95 -0.75
CA LEU A 164 -9.55 11.10 -0.78
C LEU A 164 -8.54 11.55 0.28
N LEU A 165 -8.40 12.87 0.47
CA LEU A 165 -7.55 13.42 1.52
C LEU A 165 -8.03 13.03 2.92
N ILE A 166 -9.35 13.11 3.13
CA ILE A 166 -9.99 12.69 4.39
C ILE A 166 -9.74 11.20 4.63
N LEU A 167 -9.96 10.35 3.61
CA LEU A 167 -9.71 8.91 3.71
C LEU A 167 -8.27 8.60 4.14
N GLY A 168 -7.27 9.26 3.54
CA GLY A 168 -5.86 9.06 3.91
C GLY A 168 -5.57 9.37 5.38
N VAL A 169 -6.16 10.44 5.93
CA VAL A 169 -6.05 10.79 7.36
C VAL A 169 -6.82 9.80 8.24
N SER A 170 -8.05 9.44 7.85
CA SER A 170 -8.89 8.47 8.58
C SER A 170 -8.21 7.11 8.73
N ILE A 171 -7.45 6.67 7.73
CA ILE A 171 -6.68 5.42 7.79
C ILE A 171 -5.57 5.50 8.83
N ALA A 172 -4.85 6.62 8.91
CA ALA A 172 -3.82 6.78 9.92
C ALA A 172 -4.42 6.79 11.34
N LEU A 173 -5.58 7.43 11.51
CA LEU A 173 -6.33 7.38 12.77
C LEU A 173 -6.79 5.95 13.10
N MET A 174 -7.24 5.19 12.10
CA MET A 174 -7.60 3.78 12.27
C MET A 174 -6.41 2.94 12.72
N VAL A 175 -5.24 3.12 12.11
CA VAL A 175 -4.01 2.42 12.53
C VAL A 175 -3.66 2.76 13.99
N ILE A 176 -3.73 4.04 14.38
CA ILE A 176 -3.55 4.44 15.78
C ILE A 176 -4.58 3.75 16.67
N LEU A 177 -5.85 3.72 16.28
CA LEU A 177 -6.92 3.04 17.03
C LEU A 177 -6.60 1.55 17.22
N THR A 178 -6.15 0.85 16.17
CA THR A 178 -5.81 -0.58 16.27
C THR A 178 -4.72 -0.87 17.30
N SER A 179 -3.79 0.06 17.52
CA SER A 179 -2.73 -0.08 18.51
C SER A 179 -3.24 -0.13 19.96
N PHE A 180 -4.40 0.48 20.23
CA PHE A 180 -5.05 0.44 21.54
C PHE A 180 -5.88 -0.84 21.75
N PHE A 181 -6.19 -1.57 20.67
CA PHE A 181 -7.04 -2.75 20.70
C PHE A 181 -6.37 -3.95 20.00
N PRO A 182 -5.18 -4.38 20.48
CA PRO A 182 -4.34 -5.37 19.80
C PRO A 182 -4.89 -6.79 19.79
N ASN A 183 -6.03 -7.05 20.46
CA ASN A 183 -6.69 -8.36 20.50
C ASN A 183 -8.01 -8.38 19.72
N VAL A 184 -8.37 -7.29 19.02
CA VAL A 184 -9.60 -7.22 18.24
C VAL A 184 -9.31 -7.58 16.79
N TYR A 185 -9.50 -8.86 16.45
CA TYR A 185 -9.26 -9.44 15.13
C TYR A 185 -9.84 -8.59 13.98
N LEU A 186 -11.09 -8.13 14.15
CA LEU A 186 -11.82 -7.37 13.14
C LEU A 186 -11.09 -6.08 12.71
N LEU A 187 -10.30 -5.47 13.60
CA LEU A 187 -9.59 -4.23 13.28
C LEU A 187 -8.48 -4.45 12.25
N GLU A 188 -7.83 -5.62 12.21
CA GLU A 188 -6.85 -5.95 11.17
C GLU A 188 -7.53 -5.96 9.80
N TRP A 189 -8.66 -6.64 9.69
CA TRP A 189 -9.43 -6.76 8.46
C TRP A 189 -9.88 -5.41 7.91
N ILE A 190 -10.47 -4.57 8.77
CA ILE A 190 -10.90 -3.22 8.40
C ILE A 190 -9.69 -2.40 7.96
N THR A 191 -8.59 -2.45 8.70
CA THR A 191 -7.38 -1.68 8.40
C THR A 191 -6.79 -2.08 7.05
N VAL A 192 -6.64 -3.39 6.79
CA VAL A 192 -6.15 -3.90 5.51
C VAL A 192 -7.06 -3.49 4.36
N PHE A 193 -8.38 -3.65 4.52
CA PHE A 193 -9.35 -3.25 3.50
C PHE A 193 -9.23 -1.76 3.16
N LEU A 194 -9.14 -0.89 4.18
CA LEU A 194 -8.99 0.54 3.97
C LEU A 194 -7.65 0.90 3.32
N LEU A 195 -6.55 0.25 3.73
CA LEU A 195 -5.23 0.46 3.13
C LEU A 195 -5.22 0.12 1.63
N LEU A 196 -5.75 -1.05 1.26
CA LEU A 196 -5.86 -1.49 -0.13
C LEU A 196 -6.78 -0.56 -0.94
N SER A 197 -7.92 -0.17 -0.36
CA SER A 197 -8.86 0.76 -0.99
C SER A 197 -8.19 2.11 -1.28
N TYR A 198 -7.40 2.64 -0.34
CA TYR A 198 -6.68 3.89 -0.55
C TYR A 198 -5.63 3.78 -1.66
N VAL A 199 -4.88 2.68 -1.71
CA VAL A 199 -3.92 2.43 -2.80
C VAL A 199 -4.62 2.39 -4.16
N ALA A 200 -5.73 1.65 -4.28
CA ALA A 200 -6.49 1.58 -5.53
C ALA A 200 -7.05 2.94 -5.95
N LEU A 201 -7.64 3.68 -5.02
CA LEU A 201 -8.25 4.99 -5.29
C LEU A 201 -7.19 6.04 -5.64
N LEU A 202 -6.07 6.07 -4.92
CA LEU A 202 -4.95 6.93 -5.25
C LEU A 202 -4.34 6.57 -6.62
N GLY A 203 -4.23 5.28 -6.93
CA GLY A 203 -3.84 4.79 -8.25
C GLY A 203 -4.79 5.27 -9.34
N LEU A 204 -6.10 5.21 -9.12
CA LEU A 204 -7.11 5.71 -10.07
C LEU A 204 -6.99 7.22 -10.31
N GLU A 205 -6.73 8.01 -9.27
CA GLU A 205 -6.54 9.45 -9.42
C GLU A 205 -5.27 9.80 -10.21
N THR A 206 -4.24 8.93 -10.21
CA THR A 206 -3.01 9.20 -11.02
C THR A 206 -3.30 9.28 -12.52
N LYS A 207 -4.36 8.62 -12.99
CA LYS A 207 -4.82 8.69 -14.39
C LYS A 207 -5.43 10.05 -14.75
N ARG A 208 -5.83 10.85 -13.76
CA ARG A 208 -6.51 12.15 -13.97
C ARG A 208 -5.55 13.35 -13.94
N VAL A 209 -4.25 13.10 -13.72
CA VAL A 209 -3.17 14.10 -13.75
C VAL A 209 -2.81 14.43 -15.19
#